data_AF-A0A6V7LSN1-F1
#
_entry.id   AF-A0A6V7LSN1-F1
#
_cell.length_a   1.000
_cell.length_b   1.000
_cell.length_c   1.000
_cell.angle_alpha   90.00
_cell.angle_beta   90.00
_cell.angle_gamma   90.00
#
_symmetry.space_group_name_H-M   'P 1'
#
loop_
_entity.id
_entity.type
_entity.pdbx_description
1 polymer ?
#
loop_
_entity_poly.entity_id
_entity_poly.type
_entity_poly.pdbx_seq_one_letter_code
_entity_poly.pdbx_strand_id
1 'polypeptide(L)'
;SLEPKTSVITQKQSYGTATEEKKAENNEDLTENEKKLKAEIEQLSKDIGALKEKNSDLDDKYKRALAESENLRVRLTKQIQDAKLFGIQGFCKDLLDVADILGKATESVPKDELTERNPHLKTLYEGLRMTEAQLHK
;
A
#
# COMPACT_ATOMS: atom_id res chain seq x y z
N SER A 1 -0.85 -21.76 -14.12
CA SER A 1 -1.71 -21.51 -15.28
C SER A 1 -2.86 -22.50 -15.21
N LEU A 2 -4.11 -22.00 -15.29
CA LEU A 2 -5.39 -22.75 -15.50
C LEU A 2 -5.80 -23.62 -14.30
N GLU A 3 -7.00 -23.63 -13.71
CA GLU A 3 -8.39 -23.18 -13.96
C GLU A 3 -9.19 -23.43 -12.62
N PRO A 4 -10.53 -23.32 -12.48
CA PRO A 4 -11.59 -23.01 -13.46
C PRO A 4 -12.55 -21.87 -13.06
N LYS A 5 -13.22 -21.33 -14.09
CA LYS A 5 -14.34 -20.37 -13.99
C LYS A 5 -15.65 -21.11 -13.76
N THR A 6 -16.38 -20.79 -12.70
CA THR A 6 -17.77 -21.22 -12.54
C THR A 6 -18.70 -20.12 -13.04
N SER A 7 -19.09 -20.23 -14.31
CA SER A 7 -20.15 -19.44 -14.94
C SER A 7 -21.49 -20.09 -14.61
N VAL A 8 -22.27 -19.49 -13.70
CA VAL A 8 -23.67 -19.92 -13.46
C VAL A 8 -24.60 -18.91 -14.09
N ILE A 9 -25.15 -19.34 -15.22
CA ILE A 9 -26.17 -18.68 -16.04
C ILE A 9 -27.46 -18.61 -15.22
N THR A 10 -27.95 -17.40 -14.93
CA THR A 10 -29.29 -17.21 -14.34
C THR A 10 -30.30 -17.05 -15.47
N GLN A 11 -30.99 -18.13 -15.79
CA GLN A 11 -32.11 -18.13 -16.74
C GLN A 11 -33.38 -17.70 -16.01
N LYS A 12 -33.84 -16.47 -16.29
CA LYS A 12 -35.16 -15.97 -15.87
C LYS A 12 -36.24 -16.72 -16.66
N GLN A 13 -36.97 -17.63 -16.03
CA GLN A 13 -38.26 -18.09 -16.55
C GLN A 13 -39.39 -17.31 -15.88
N SER A 14 -40.01 -16.45 -16.69
CA SER A 14 -41.25 -15.75 -16.41
C SER A 14 -42.43 -16.69 -16.66
N TYR A 15 -43.20 -17.00 -15.64
CA TYR A 15 -44.56 -17.51 -15.80
C TYR A 15 -45.53 -16.44 -15.32
N GLY A 16 -46.22 -15.82 -16.28
CA GLY A 16 -47.33 -14.92 -16.04
C GLY A 16 -48.57 -15.70 -15.61
N THR A 17 -49.22 -15.23 -14.56
CA THR A 17 -50.51 -15.72 -14.07
C THR A 17 -51.64 -15.11 -14.90
N ALA A 18 -52.41 -15.95 -15.58
CA ALA A 18 -53.75 -15.60 -16.03
C ALA A 18 -54.70 -15.74 -14.84
N THR A 19 -55.38 -14.64 -14.51
CA THR A 19 -56.44 -14.55 -13.50
C THR A 19 -57.68 -15.34 -13.94
N GLU A 20 -58.06 -16.34 -13.15
CA GLU A 20 -59.46 -16.73 -12.98
C GLU A 20 -59.74 -16.87 -11.48
N GLU A 21 -60.68 -16.05 -11.02
CA GLU A 21 -61.24 -16.05 -9.68
C GLU A 21 -62.03 -17.35 -9.45
N LYS A 22 -61.66 -18.12 -8.43
CA LYS A 22 -62.60 -18.96 -7.68
C LYS A 22 -62.24 -18.95 -6.20
N LYS A 23 -63.11 -18.30 -5.42
CA LYS A 23 -63.29 -18.49 -3.98
C LYS A 23 -63.33 -20.00 -3.68
N ALA A 24 -62.36 -20.45 -2.90
CA ALA A 24 -62.47 -21.64 -2.06
C ALA A 24 -61.81 -21.29 -0.73
N GLU A 25 -62.64 -21.11 0.29
CA GLU A 25 -62.20 -21.16 1.68
C GLU A 25 -61.60 -22.55 1.94
N ASN A 26 -60.27 -22.64 1.98
CA ASN A 26 -59.57 -23.78 2.55
C ASN A 26 -58.86 -23.29 3.82
N ASN A 27 -59.60 -23.33 4.93
CA ASN A 27 -58.99 -23.60 6.23
C ASN A 27 -58.56 -25.08 6.20
N GLU A 28 -57.47 -25.36 5.50
CA GLU A 28 -56.76 -26.64 5.65
C GLU A 28 -56.05 -26.59 6.99
N ASP A 29 -56.59 -27.32 7.96
CA ASP A 29 -55.91 -27.58 9.21
C ASP A 29 -54.69 -28.45 8.89
N LEU A 30 -53.56 -27.78 8.60
CA LEU A 30 -52.27 -28.41 8.33
C LEU A 30 -51.99 -29.44 9.42
N THR A 31 -51.57 -30.63 9.01
CA THR A 31 -51.14 -31.65 9.98
C THR A 31 -50.01 -31.09 10.85
N GLU A 32 -49.88 -31.55 12.09
CA GLU A 32 -48.91 -31.03 13.06
C GLU A 32 -47.46 -31.06 12.51
N ASN A 33 -47.17 -32.01 11.62
CA ASN A 33 -45.91 -32.11 10.88
C ASN A 33 -45.71 -30.99 9.84
N GLU A 34 -46.74 -30.58 9.09
CA GLU A 34 -46.63 -29.51 8.10
C GLU A 34 -46.48 -28.14 8.76
N LYS A 35 -47.11 -27.93 9.92
CA LYS A 35 -46.90 -26.72 10.74
C LYS A 35 -45.47 -26.63 11.26
N LYS A 36 -44.88 -27.75 11.71
CA LYS A 36 -43.45 -27.83 12.11
C LYS A 36 -42.51 -27.56 10.95
N LEU A 37 -42.74 -28.18 9.79
CA LEU A 37 -41.92 -27.96 8.59
C LEU A 37 -41.96 -26.51 8.12
N LYS A 38 -43.12 -25.85 8.14
CA LYS A 38 -43.22 -24.41 7.81
C LYS A 38 -42.42 -23.54 8.79
N ALA A 39 -42.50 -23.80 10.09
CA ALA A 39 -41.74 -23.07 11.09
C ALA A 39 -40.23 -23.25 10.92
N GLU A 40 -39.78 -24.46 10.62
CA GLU A 40 -38.36 -24.76 10.37
C GLU A 40 -37.85 -24.11 9.08
N ILE A 41 -38.64 -24.11 8.00
CA ILE A 41 -38.34 -23.39 6.76
C ILE A 41 -38.23 -21.88 7.00
N GLU A 42 -39.14 -21.30 7.79
CA GLU A 42 -39.11 -19.88 8.11
C GLU A 42 -37.87 -19.52 8.94
N GLN A 43 -37.50 -20.38 9.91
CA GLN A 43 -36.29 -20.19 10.70
C GLN A 43 -35.02 -20.30 9.85
N LEU A 44 -34.91 -21.32 9.00
CA LEU A 44 -33.79 -21.48 8.06
C LEU A 44 -33.70 -20.30 7.08
N SER A 45 -34.84 -19.78 6.62
CA SER A 45 -34.89 -18.60 5.75
C SER A 45 -34.33 -17.35 6.46
N LYS A 46 -34.72 -17.14 7.73
CA LYS A 46 -34.18 -16.06 8.57
C LYS A 46 -32.67 -16.22 8.80
N ASP A 47 -32.20 -17.42 9.10
CA ASP A 47 -30.79 -17.70 9.32
C ASP A 47 -29.96 -17.49 8.05
N ILE A 48 -30.46 -17.93 6.90
CA ILE A 48 -29.84 -17.66 5.59
C ILE A 48 -29.78 -16.15 5.32
N GLY A 49 -30.85 -15.41 5.61
CA GLY A 49 -30.87 -13.96 5.50
C GLY A 49 -29.78 -13.30 6.34
N ALA A 50 -29.72 -13.64 7.63
CA ALA A 50 -28.74 -13.12 8.57
C ALA A 50 -27.30 -13.50 8.18
N LEU A 51 -27.07 -14.71 7.68
CA LEU A 51 -25.75 -15.15 7.21
C LEU A 51 -25.32 -14.40 5.94
N LYS A 52 -26.23 -14.17 5.00
CA LYS A 52 -25.94 -13.39 3.79
C LYS A 52 -25.59 -11.94 4.12
N GLU A 53 -26.33 -11.33 5.05
CA GLU A 53 -26.06 -9.97 5.52
C GLU A 53 -24.68 -9.88 6.20
N LYS A 54 -24.38 -10.79 7.12
CA LYS A 54 -23.05 -10.88 7.77
C LYS A 54 -21.93 -11.09 6.76
N ASN A 55 -22.15 -11.94 5.75
CA ASN A 55 -21.15 -12.18 4.71
C ASN A 55 -20.89 -10.93 3.86
N SER A 56 -21.95 -10.17 3.52
CA SER A 56 -21.81 -8.90 2.82
C SER A 56 -21.04 -7.87 3.67
N ASP A 57 -21.41 -7.73 4.95
CA ASP A 57 -20.73 -6.80 5.87
C ASP A 57 -19.24 -7.16 6.07
N LEU A 58 -18.92 -8.46 6.16
CA LEU A 58 -17.54 -8.93 6.24
C LEU A 58 -16.76 -8.68 4.95
N ASP A 59 -17.35 -8.91 3.78
CA ASP A 59 -16.71 -8.64 2.49
C ASP A 59 -16.42 -7.15 2.32
N ASP A 60 -17.36 -6.28 2.70
CA ASP A 60 -17.18 -4.83 2.68
C ASP A 60 -16.07 -4.36 3.62
N LYS A 61 -16.05 -4.88 4.86
CA LYS A 61 -14.99 -4.62 5.84
C LYS A 61 -13.64 -5.11 5.35
N TYR A 62 -13.59 -6.30 4.76
CA TYR A 62 -12.37 -6.89 4.22
C TYR A 62 -11.80 -6.06 3.07
N LYS A 63 -12.63 -5.69 2.09
CA LYS A 63 -12.23 -4.81 0.98
C LYS A 63 -11.72 -3.46 1.46
N ARG A 64 -12.40 -2.87 2.45
CA ARG A 64 -11.97 -1.60 3.07
C ARG A 64 -10.61 -1.74 3.75
N ALA A 65 -10.40 -2.80 4.54
CA ALA A 65 -9.14 -3.06 5.22
C ALA A 65 -7.99 -3.28 4.21
N LEU A 66 -8.22 -3.98 3.11
CA LEU A 66 -7.24 -4.13 2.04
C LEU A 66 -6.87 -2.79 1.41
N ALA A 67 -7.86 -1.95 1.12
CA ALA A 67 -7.63 -0.62 0.56
C ALA A 67 -6.84 0.28 1.53
N GLU A 68 -7.16 0.26 2.82
CA GLU A 68 -6.43 1.00 3.86
C GLU A 68 -4.98 0.53 3.97
N SER A 69 -4.74 -0.78 3.96
CA SER A 69 -3.40 -1.37 3.98
C SER A 69 -2.57 -0.94 2.77
N GLU A 70 -3.16 -0.98 1.58
CA GLU A 70 -2.48 -0.57 0.35
C GLU A 70 -2.17 0.93 0.33
N ASN A 71 -3.13 1.77 0.74
CA ASN A 71 -2.92 3.21 0.88
C ASN A 71 -1.79 3.52 1.88
N LEU A 72 -1.75 2.78 3.00
CA LEU A 72 -0.68 2.90 3.99
C LEU A 72 0.67 2.49 3.40
N ARG A 73 0.74 1.36 2.69
CA ARG A 73 1.97 0.87 2.04
C ARG A 73 2.52 1.90 1.05
N VAL A 74 1.66 2.48 0.21
CA VAL A 74 2.05 3.51 -0.76
C VAL A 74 2.57 4.76 -0.04
N ARG A 75 1.85 5.23 0.99
CA ARG A 75 2.27 6.40 1.78
C ARG A 75 3.62 6.18 2.47
N LEU A 76 3.82 5.02 3.10
CA LEU A 76 5.08 4.70 3.76
C LEU A 76 6.22 4.56 2.78
N THR A 77 5.98 3.97 1.60
CA THR A 77 6.99 3.87 0.54
C THR A 77 7.47 5.26 0.12
N LYS A 78 6.54 6.20 -0.06
CA LYS A 78 6.85 7.60 -0.34
C LYS A 78 7.66 8.24 0.79
N GLN A 79 7.22 8.09 2.04
CA GLN A 79 7.94 8.61 3.21
C GLN A 79 9.36 8.05 3.33
N ILE A 80 9.57 6.78 3.00
CA ILE A 80 10.91 6.15 2.98
C ILE A 80 11.78 6.78 1.88
N GLN A 81 11.22 7.01 0.69
CA GLN A 81 11.94 7.67 -0.40
C GLN A 81 12.32 9.11 -0.03
N ASP A 82 11.37 9.86 0.52
CA ASP A 82 11.59 11.22 1.00
C ASP A 82 12.65 11.24 2.12
N ALA A 83 12.57 10.34 3.09
CA ALA A 83 13.55 10.24 4.17
C ALA A 83 14.96 9.91 3.65
N LYS A 84 15.09 9.09 2.60
CA LYS A 84 16.39 8.83 1.95
C LYS A 84 16.92 10.06 1.24
N LEU A 85 16.07 10.78 0.51
CA LEU A 85 16.46 11.96 -0.25
C LEU A 85 16.85 13.13 0.66
N PHE A 86 16.03 13.40 1.67
CA PHE A 86 16.21 14.55 2.58
C PHE A 86 17.11 14.23 3.77
N GLY A 87 17.19 12.96 4.20
CA GLY A 87 18.00 12.55 5.34
C GLY A 87 19.52 12.71 5.13
N ILE A 88 19.99 12.59 3.89
CA ILE A 88 21.41 12.77 3.55
C ILE A 88 21.79 14.24 3.32
N GLN A 89 20.82 15.14 3.13
CA GLN A 89 21.09 16.53 2.74
C GLN A 89 21.93 17.30 3.77
N GLY A 90 21.70 17.08 5.06
CA GLY A 90 22.50 17.70 6.11
C GLY A 90 23.98 17.33 6.00
N PHE A 91 24.25 16.03 5.84
CA PHE A 91 25.61 15.53 5.64
C PHE A 91 26.26 16.10 4.37
N CYS A 92 25.52 16.15 3.25
CA CYS A 92 26.04 16.77 2.02
C CYS A 92 26.36 18.26 2.20
N LYS A 93 25.53 18.99 2.95
CA LYS A 93 25.77 20.40 3.25
C LYS A 93 27.04 20.59 4.08
N ASP A 94 27.19 19.82 5.15
CA ASP A 94 28.38 19.88 5.99
C ASP A 94 29.65 19.51 5.20
N LEU A 95 29.54 18.60 4.24
CA LEU A 95 30.64 18.20 3.37
C LEU A 95 31.07 19.32 2.39
N LEU A 96 30.14 20.11 1.89
CA LEU A 96 30.44 21.29 1.05
C LEU A 96 31.21 22.35 1.84
N ASP A 97 30.83 22.61 3.09
CA ASP A 97 31.56 23.56 3.94
C ASP A 97 33.02 23.12 4.15
N VAL A 98 33.26 21.81 4.32
CA VAL A 98 34.63 21.25 4.40
C VAL A 98 35.39 21.41 3.09
N ALA A 99 34.74 21.17 1.95
CA ALA A 99 35.33 21.35 0.63
C ALA A 99 35.79 22.80 0.39
N ASP A 100 34.94 23.77 0.74
CA ASP A 100 35.23 25.20 0.65
C ASP A 100 36.40 25.60 1.55
N ILE A 101 36.47 25.07 2.77
CA ILE A 101 37.58 25.32 3.71
C ILE A 101 38.90 24.77 3.15
N LEU A 102 38.90 23.55 2.59
CA LEU A 102 40.07 22.94 1.96
C LEU A 102 40.55 23.76 0.74
N GLY A 103 39.62 24.22 -0.09
CA GLY A 103 39.93 25.12 -1.21
C GLY A 103 40.64 26.39 -0.74
N LYS A 104 40.07 27.10 0.25
CA LYS A 104 40.69 28.30 0.84
C LYS A 104 42.06 28.01 1.47
N ALA A 105 42.20 26.87 2.16
CA ALA A 105 43.45 26.48 2.79
C ALA A 105 44.55 26.27 1.75
N THR A 106 44.25 25.60 0.63
CA THR A 106 45.23 25.42 -0.46
C THR A 106 45.54 26.74 -1.18
N GLU A 107 44.56 27.63 -1.38
CA GLU A 107 44.79 28.95 -1.98
C GLU A 107 45.66 29.87 -1.12
N SER A 108 45.62 29.70 0.20
CA SER A 108 46.37 30.51 1.16
C SER A 108 47.86 30.15 1.24
N VAL A 109 48.29 29.04 0.63
CA VAL A 109 49.70 28.61 0.66
C VAL A 109 50.51 29.44 -0.34
N PRO A 110 51.60 30.10 0.09
CA PRO A 110 52.51 30.83 -0.81
C PRO A 110 53.13 29.88 -1.83
N LYS A 111 52.91 30.14 -3.13
CA LYS A 111 53.37 29.26 -4.22
C LYS A 111 54.89 29.26 -4.38
N ASP A 112 55.54 30.34 -3.97
CA ASP A 112 56.98 30.52 -3.93
C ASP A 112 57.67 29.69 -2.84
N GLU A 113 56.94 29.28 -1.80
CA GLU A 113 57.43 28.34 -0.79
C GLU A 113 57.28 26.87 -1.21
N LEU A 114 56.53 26.59 -2.28
CA LEU A 114 56.26 25.26 -2.83
C LEU A 114 57.41 24.74 -3.71
N THR A 115 58.61 24.75 -3.17
CA THR A 115 59.84 24.38 -3.89
C THR A 115 60.50 23.15 -3.28
N GLU A 116 61.50 22.59 -3.98
CA GLU A 116 62.33 21.48 -3.48
C GLU A 116 63.10 21.81 -2.19
N ARG A 117 63.12 23.10 -1.77
CA ARG A 117 63.68 23.54 -0.50
C ARG A 117 62.79 23.18 0.69
N ASN A 118 61.48 23.02 0.47
CA ASN A 118 60.49 22.61 1.47
C ASN A 118 59.67 21.40 0.97
N PRO A 119 60.30 20.21 0.82
CA PRO A 119 59.64 19.05 0.23
C PRO A 119 58.43 18.58 1.05
N HIS A 120 58.46 18.71 2.38
CA HIS A 120 57.32 18.35 3.23
C HIS A 120 56.08 19.21 2.98
N LEU A 121 56.26 20.52 2.74
CA LEU A 121 55.15 21.43 2.44
C LEU A 121 54.55 21.13 1.06
N LYS A 122 55.41 20.86 0.07
CA LYS A 122 54.99 20.48 -1.29
C LYS A 122 54.17 19.19 -1.27
N THR A 123 54.66 18.14 -0.62
CA THR A 123 53.94 16.86 -0.50
C THR A 123 52.61 17.00 0.26
N LEU A 124 52.58 17.81 1.34
CA LEU A 124 51.35 18.08 2.09
C LEU A 124 50.31 18.81 1.23
N TYR A 125 50.73 19.83 0.50
CA TYR A 125 49.86 20.59 -0.42
C TYR A 125 49.29 19.69 -1.53
N GLU A 126 50.12 18.85 -2.14
CA GLU A 126 49.69 17.90 -3.16
C GLU A 126 48.68 16.90 -2.60
N GLY A 127 48.92 16.36 -1.39
CA GLY A 127 47.97 15.48 -0.70
C GLY A 127 46.61 16.14 -0.44
N LEU A 128 46.61 17.38 0.06
CA LEU A 128 45.40 18.16 0.29
C LEU A 128 44.64 18.43 -1.01
N ARG A 129 45.34 18.77 -2.10
CA ARG A 129 44.76 18.94 -3.44
C ARG A 129 44.13 17.66 -3.98
N MET A 130 44.75 16.50 -3.73
CA MET A 130 44.18 15.21 -4.10
C MET A 130 42.90 14.90 -3.32
N THR A 131 42.86 15.19 -2.01
CA THR A 131 41.66 15.01 -1.18
C THR A 131 40.54 15.95 -1.61
N GLU A 132 40.83 17.23 -1.88
CA GLU A 132 39.87 18.20 -2.43
C GLU A 132 39.30 17.70 -3.77
N ALA A 133 40.15 17.23 -4.69
CA ALA A 133 39.73 16.72 -5.98
C ALA A 133 38.85 15.46 -5.88
N GLN A 134 39.07 14.60 -4.88
CA GLN A 134 38.20 13.45 -4.63
C GLN A 134 36.84 13.86 -4.07
N LEU A 135 36.76 14.97 -3.34
CA LEU A 135 35.54 15.46 -2.70
C LEU A 135 34.58 16.13 -3.69
N HIS A 136 35.11 16.72 -4.76
CA HIS A 136 34.32 17.37 -5.82
C HIS A 136 33.82 16.40 -6.91
N LYS A 137 34.16 15.12 -6.82
CA LYS A 137 33.88 14.11 -7.86
C LYS A 137 32.58 13.36 -7.59
#